data_AF-A0A3S5CNT3-F1
#
_entry.id   AF-A0A3S5CNT3-F1
#
_cell.length_a   1.000
_cell.length_b   1.000
_cell.length_c   1.000
_cell.angle_alpha   90.00
_cell.angle_beta   90.00
_cell.angle_gamma   90.00
#
_symmetry.space_group_name_H-M   'P 1'
#
loop_
_entity.id
_entity.type
_entity.pdbx_description
1 polymer ?
#
loop_
_entity_poly.entity_id
_entity_poly.type
_entity_poly.pdbx_seq_one_letter_code
_entity_poly.pdbx_strand_id
1 'polypeptide(L)'
;MALRKPEANSGREDKEAWIRAKYERKEFLPPLPYPDAPLQQQLIDAIARQDTRQVVLCLASATSPDAVNAAYSPLDPRAAIHIAATLGNLVYLQLLLWLFLP
;
A
#
# COMPACT_ATOMS: atom_id res chain seq x y z
N MET A 1 -19.05 -2.69 14.32
CA MET A 1 -19.48 -3.90 13.57
C MET A 1 -18.94 -3.76 12.16
N ALA A 2 -18.12 -4.70 11.69
CA ALA A 2 -17.60 -4.67 10.33
C ALA A 2 -18.73 -4.95 9.32
N LEU A 3 -18.81 -4.16 8.24
CA LEU A 3 -19.79 -4.35 7.17
C LEU A 3 -19.53 -5.70 6.46
N ARG A 4 -20.56 -6.55 6.36
CA ARG A 4 -20.47 -7.82 5.64
C ARG A 4 -20.42 -7.57 4.13
N LYS A 5 -19.61 -8.36 3.41
CA LYS A 5 -19.53 -8.27 1.95
C LYS A 5 -20.91 -8.52 1.32
N PRO A 6 -21.42 -7.60 0.49
CA PRO A 6 -22.71 -7.74 -0.16
C PRO A 6 -22.70 -8.85 -1.22
N GLU A 7 -23.87 -9.40 -1.49
CA GLU A 7 -24.11 -10.42 -2.50
C GLU A 7 -24.39 -9.80 -3.88
N ALA A 8 -24.41 -10.62 -4.93
CA ALA A 8 -24.62 -10.14 -6.29
C ALA A 8 -25.97 -9.43 -6.46
N ASN A 9 -27.01 -9.88 -5.75
CA ASN A 9 -28.37 -9.33 -5.73
C ASN A 9 -28.56 -8.16 -4.75
N SER A 10 -27.57 -7.82 -3.92
CA SER A 10 -27.70 -6.72 -2.96
C SER A 10 -27.90 -5.38 -3.67
N GLY A 11 -28.60 -4.47 -2.98
CA GLY A 11 -28.90 -3.13 -3.46
C GLY A 11 -27.63 -2.32 -3.75
N ARG A 12 -27.78 -1.27 -4.55
CA ARG A 12 -26.69 -0.36 -4.89
C ARG A 12 -26.10 0.31 -3.64
N GLU A 13 -26.95 0.74 -2.72
CA GLU A 13 -26.54 1.44 -1.49
C GLU A 13 -25.67 0.55 -0.59
N ASP A 14 -26.06 -0.71 -0.39
CA ASP A 14 -25.26 -1.68 0.39
C ASP A 14 -23.88 -1.91 -0.23
N LYS A 15 -23.83 -2.01 -1.56
CA LYS A 15 -22.57 -2.16 -2.31
C LYS A 15 -21.70 -0.93 -2.18
N GLU A 16 -22.28 0.27 -2.32
CA GLU A 16 -21.55 1.51 -2.18
C GLU A 16 -21.00 1.68 -0.75
N ALA A 17 -21.83 1.45 0.27
CA ALA A 17 -21.43 1.51 1.67
C ALA A 17 -20.25 0.57 1.98
N TRP A 18 -20.29 -0.66 1.44
CA TRP A 18 -19.22 -1.64 1.60
C TRP A 18 -17.94 -1.26 0.84
N ILE A 19 -18.06 -0.76 -0.40
CA ILE A 19 -16.91 -0.28 -1.19
C ILE A 19 -16.21 0.87 -0.47
N ARG A 20 -16.96 1.85 0.04
CA ARG A 20 -16.40 2.95 0.85
C ARG A 20 -15.74 2.43 2.13
N ALA A 21 -16.36 1.48 2.82
CA ALA A 21 -15.74 0.82 3.99
C ALA A 21 -14.40 0.15 3.64
N LYS A 22 -14.34 -0.51 2.49
CA LYS A 22 -13.16 -1.25 2.05
C LYS A 22 -12.01 -0.36 1.56
N TYR A 23 -12.30 0.66 0.76
CA TYR A 23 -11.26 1.40 0.03
C TYR A 23 -11.01 2.80 0.59
N GLU A 24 -12.06 3.50 1.06
CA GLU A 24 -11.90 4.83 1.68
C GLU A 24 -11.51 4.69 3.15
N ARG A 25 -12.30 3.90 3.91
CA ARG A 25 -12.08 3.70 5.36
C ARG A 25 -11.08 2.58 5.66
N LYS A 26 -10.75 1.74 4.66
CA LYS A 26 -9.77 0.65 4.77
C LYS A 26 -10.05 -0.32 5.93
N GLU A 27 -11.32 -0.53 6.30
CA GLU A 27 -11.74 -1.24 7.53
C GLU A 27 -11.33 -2.71 7.59
N PHE A 28 -11.03 -3.31 6.44
CA PHE A 28 -10.68 -4.72 6.32
C PHE A 28 -9.18 -4.96 6.15
N LEU A 29 -8.35 -3.90 6.16
CA LEU A 29 -6.91 -4.08 6.05
C LEU A 29 -6.36 -4.71 7.34
N PRO A 30 -5.51 -5.73 7.24
CA PRO A 30 -4.77 -6.21 8.40
C PRO A 30 -3.80 -5.13 8.88
N PRO A 31 -3.41 -5.14 10.16
CA PRO A 31 -2.35 -4.26 10.64
C PRO A 31 -1.03 -4.57 9.93
N LEU A 32 -0.15 -3.56 9.85
CA LEU A 32 1.21 -3.76 9.35
C LEU A 32 1.97 -4.74 10.26
N PRO A 33 2.82 -5.60 9.69
CA PRO A 33 3.56 -6.62 10.46
C PRO A 33 4.54 -6.01 11.46
N TYR A 34 5.05 -4.80 11.21
CA TYR A 34 6.00 -4.10 12.08
C TYR A 34 5.45 -2.73 12.49
N PRO A 35 4.56 -2.63 13.48
CA PRO A 35 3.90 -1.37 13.83
C PRO A 35 4.86 -0.27 14.31
N ASP A 36 6.00 -0.66 14.88
CA ASP A 36 7.02 0.28 15.38
C ASP A 36 7.96 0.80 14.28
N ALA A 37 7.93 0.20 13.09
CA ALA A 37 8.78 0.58 11.97
C ALA A 37 8.07 1.58 11.05
N PRO A 38 8.75 2.64 10.58
CA PRO A 38 8.21 3.55 9.58
C PRO A 38 7.74 2.82 8.31
N LEU A 39 6.62 3.25 7.74
CA LEU A 39 5.99 2.61 6.59
C LEU A 39 6.94 2.52 5.38
N GLN A 40 7.74 3.56 5.13
CA GLN A 40 8.70 3.59 4.03
C GLN A 40 9.77 2.50 4.15
N GLN A 41 10.24 2.21 5.37
CA GLN A 41 11.25 1.19 5.60
C GLN A 41 10.67 -0.20 5.35
N GLN A 42 9.46 -0.46 5.87
CA GLN A 42 8.76 -1.72 5.63
C GLN A 42 8.48 -1.94 4.14
N LEU A 43 8.10 -0.90 3.40
CA LEU A 43 7.87 -0.98 1.97
C LEU A 43 9.15 -1.27 1.19
N ILE A 44 10.23 -0.55 1.48
CA ILE A 44 11.53 -0.73 0.84
C ILE A 44 12.07 -2.14 1.08
N ASP A 45 11.97 -2.63 2.32
CA ASP A 45 12.34 -3.99 2.68
C ASP A 45 11.49 -5.04 1.96
N ALA A 46 10.17 -4.82 1.86
CA ALA A 46 9.28 -5.72 1.17
C ALA A 46 9.61 -5.82 -0.33
N ILE A 47 9.92 -4.69 -0.97
CA ILE A 47 10.39 -4.63 -2.37
C ILE A 47 11.70 -5.40 -2.51
N ALA A 48 12.67 -5.16 -1.61
CA ALA A 48 13.96 -5.85 -1.64
C ALA A 48 13.82 -7.37 -1.52
N ARG A 49 12.86 -7.84 -0.71
CA ARG A 49 12.55 -9.26 -0.51
C ARG A 49 11.60 -9.84 -1.57
N GLN A 50 11.10 -9.03 -2.51
CA GLN A 50 10.07 -9.41 -3.49
C GLN A 50 8.78 -9.94 -2.83
N ASP A 51 8.44 -9.42 -1.65
CA ASP A 51 7.21 -9.75 -0.95
C ASP A 51 6.05 -8.89 -1.46
N THR A 52 5.40 -9.37 -2.51
CA THR A 52 4.24 -8.69 -3.12
C THR A 52 3.12 -8.45 -2.12
N ARG A 53 2.89 -9.35 -1.16
CA ARG A 53 1.79 -9.22 -0.20
C ARG A 53 2.05 -8.05 0.75
N GLN A 54 3.27 -7.94 1.27
CA GLN A 54 3.65 -6.84 2.13
C GLN A 54 3.74 -5.52 1.35
N VAL A 55 4.24 -5.52 0.11
CA VAL A 55 4.23 -4.32 -0.76
C VAL A 55 2.81 -3.78 -0.92
N VAL A 56 1.86 -4.62 -1.33
CA VAL A 56 0.46 -4.20 -1.51
C VAL A 56 -0.15 -3.72 -0.20
N LEU A 57 0.16 -4.38 0.92
CA LEU A 57 -0.32 -3.95 2.22
C LEU A 57 0.22 -2.56 2.62
N CYS A 58 1.53 -2.33 2.48
CA CYS A 58 2.15 -1.04 2.75
C CYS A 58 1.54 0.07 1.89
N LEU A 59 1.34 -0.18 0.59
CA LEU A 59 0.72 0.81 -0.31
C LEU A 59 -0.76 1.05 0.02
N ALA A 60 -1.51 0.00 0.39
CA ALA A 60 -2.89 0.14 0.83
C ALA A 60 -2.99 0.89 2.16
N SER A 61 -2.01 0.74 3.06
CA SER A 61 -1.96 1.45 4.35
C SER A 61 -1.43 2.88 4.25
N ALA A 62 -0.75 3.25 3.17
CA ALA A 62 -0.23 4.61 2.99
C ALA A 62 -1.36 5.65 2.94
N THR A 63 -1.18 6.75 3.68
CA THR A 63 -2.14 7.87 3.76
C THR A 63 -1.70 9.06 2.90
N SER A 64 -0.40 9.18 2.61
CA SER A 64 0.15 10.24 1.77
C SER A 64 1.23 9.69 0.82
N PRO A 65 1.43 10.33 -0.34
CA PRO A 65 2.55 10.04 -1.22
C PRO A 65 3.91 10.19 -0.54
N ASP A 66 4.05 11.16 0.38
CA ASP A 66 5.29 11.43 1.11
C ASP A 66 5.76 10.23 1.93
N ALA A 67 4.84 9.46 2.51
CA ALA A 67 5.18 8.26 3.27
C ALA A 67 5.75 7.13 2.40
N VAL A 68 5.45 7.12 1.10
CA VAL A 68 5.95 6.12 0.12
C VAL A 68 7.23 6.62 -0.55
N ASN A 69 7.33 7.93 -0.77
CA ASN A 69 8.48 8.62 -1.37
C ASN A 69 9.64 8.90 -0.42
N ALA A 70 9.44 8.71 0.88
CA ALA A 70 10.49 8.94 1.85
C ALA A 70 11.69 8.02 1.60
N ALA A 71 12.88 8.59 1.82
CA ALA A 71 14.13 7.84 1.83
C ALA A 71 14.13 6.77 2.94
N TYR A 72 14.89 5.70 2.74
CA TYR A 72 15.05 4.64 3.75
C TYR A 72 15.54 5.20 5.09
N SER A 73 16.53 6.10 5.04
CA SER A 73 17.05 6.83 6.20
C SER A 73 17.80 8.10 5.78
N PRO A 74 18.19 8.99 6.71
CA PRO A 74 19.04 10.15 6.37
C PRO A 74 20.39 9.77 5.75
N LEU A 75 20.89 8.56 6.01
CA LEU A 75 22.15 8.05 5.48
C LEU A 75 21.97 7.28 4.15
N ASP A 76 20.74 6.89 3.81
CA ASP A 76 20.41 6.20 2.57
C ASP A 76 19.24 6.91 1.87
N PRO A 77 19.53 7.77 0.86
CA PRO A 77 18.53 8.59 0.20
C PRO A 77 17.58 7.79 -0.72
N ARG A 78 17.77 6.47 -0.85
CA ARG A 78 16.97 5.65 -1.75
C ARG A 78 15.56 5.46 -1.18
N ALA A 79 14.57 5.97 -1.91
CA ALA A 79 13.16 5.63 -1.75
C ALA A 79 12.79 4.29 -2.43
N ALA A 80 11.57 3.82 -2.19
CA ALA A 80 11.02 2.58 -2.76
C ALA A 80 11.21 2.45 -4.29
N ILE A 81 11.04 3.55 -5.03
CA ILE A 81 11.19 3.57 -6.50
C ILE A 81 12.62 3.25 -6.95
N HIS A 82 13.63 3.75 -6.21
CA HIS A 82 15.04 3.50 -6.54
C HIS A 82 15.39 2.03 -6.35
N ILE A 83 14.86 1.41 -5.29
CA ILE A 83 15.09 -0.01 -5.01
C ILE A 83 14.38 -0.88 -6.06
N ALA A 84 13.12 -0.58 -6.40
CA ALA A 84 12.39 -1.30 -7.44
C ALA A 84 13.09 -1.21 -8.82
N ALA A 85 13.58 -0.02 -9.18
CA ALA A 85 14.34 0.19 -10.41
C ALA A 85 15.67 -0.58 -10.41
N THR A 86 16.41 -0.54 -9.30
CA THR A 86 17.69 -1.25 -9.14
C THR A 86 17.53 -2.77 -9.30
N LEU A 87 16.41 -3.32 -8.80
CA LEU A 87 16.09 -4.74 -8.91
C LEU A 87 15.45 -5.12 -10.25
N GLY A 88 15.17 -4.16 -11.13
CA GLY A 88 14.49 -4.41 -12.39
C GLY A 88 13.04 -4.89 -12.24
N ASN A 89 12.40 -4.65 -11.09
CA ASN A 89 11.01 -5.07 -10.88
C ASN A 89 10.06 -4.02 -11.48
N LEU A 90 9.73 -4.23 -12.75
CA LEU A 90 8.83 -3.35 -13.51
C LEU A 90 7.41 -3.27 -12.92
N VAL A 91 6.92 -4.34 -12.31
CA VAL A 91 5.57 -4.36 -11.72
C VAL A 91 5.49 -3.40 -10.53
N TYR A 92 6.47 -3.47 -9.62
CA TYR A 92 6.52 -2.56 -8.49
C TYR A 92 6.83 -1.13 -8.93
N LEU A 93 7.72 -0.97 -9.91
CA LEU A 93 8.00 0.35 -10.48
C LEU A 93 6.73 0.98 -11.06
N GLN A 94 5.95 0.24 -11.84
CA GLN A 94 4.70 0.71 -12.42
C GLN A 94 3.66 1.06 -11.35
N LEU A 95 3.53 0.22 -10.32
CA LEU A 95 2.59 0.45 -9.22
C LEU A 95 2.95 1.69 -8.41
N LEU A 96 4.24 1.89 -8.13
CA LEU A 96 4.74 3.09 -7.47
C LEU A 96 4.47 4.33 -8.33
N LEU A 97 4.78 4.29 -9.63
CA LEU A 97 4.52 5.41 -10.55
C LEU A 97 3.04 5.81 -10.59
N TRP A 98 2.11 4.86 -10.58
CA TRP A 98 0.67 5.16 -10.53
C TRP A 98 0.22 5.88 -9.27
N LEU A 99 0.90 5.70 -8.15
CA LEU A 99 0.61 6.42 -6.92
C LEU A 99 1.18 7.85 -6.90
N PHE A 100 2.06 8.18 -7.85
CA PHE A 100 2.76 9.47 -7.91
C PHE A 100 2.37 10.33 -9.11
N LEU A 101 1.57 9.82 -10.05
CA LEU A 101 1.03 10.61 -11.13
C LEU A 101 -0.28 11.28 -10.65
N PRO A 102 -0.34 12.63 -10.62
CA PRO A 102 -1.55 13.37 -10.25
C PRO A 102 -2.72 13.14 -11.22
#